data_AF-A0A659QX12-F1
#
_entry.id   AF-A0A659QX12-F1
#
_cell.length_a   1.000
_cell.length_b   1.000
_cell.length_c   1.000
_cell.angle_alpha   90.00
_cell.angle_beta   90.00
_cell.angle_gamma   90.00
#
_symmetry.space_group_name_H-M   'P 1'
#
loop_
_entity.id
_entity.type
_entity.pdbx_description
1 polymer ?
#
loop_
_entity_poly.entity_id
_entity_poly.type
_entity_poly.pdbx_seq_one_letter_code
_entity_poly.pdbx_strand_id
1 'polypeptide(L)' 'MIWKRHLTLDELNATSQNTLVAHLGIVYTRLGADVQEAELPVGA' A
#
# COMPACT_ATOMS: atom_id res chain seq x y z
N MET A 1 -6.15 -17.66 0.00
CA MET A 1 -5.81 -16.36 0.59
C MET A 1 -4.67 -16.57 1.58
N ILE A 2 -3.56 -15.85 1.44
CA ILE A 2 -2.37 -16.05 2.29
C ILE A 2 -2.33 -15.12 3.52
N TRP A 3 -3.16 -14.08 3.52
CA TRP A 3 -3.18 -13.04 4.55
C TRP A 3 -3.80 -13.53 5.86
N LYS A 4 -3.13 -13.26 6.98
CA LYS A 4 -3.68 -13.51 8.33
C LYS A 4 -4.50 -12.33 8.87
N ARG A 5 -4.28 -11.14 8.33
CA ARG A 5 -4.99 -9.90 8.69
C ARG A 5 -5.74 -9.42 7.45
N HIS A 6 -7.02 -9.12 7.64
CA HIS A 6 -7.86 -8.55 6.59
C HIS A 6 -7.81 -7.03 6.75
N LEU A 7 -7.30 -6.36 5.74
CA LEU A 7 -7.26 -4.91 5.64
C LEU A 7 -7.82 -4.52 4.28
N THR A 8 -8.51 -3.39 4.23
CA THR A 8 -8.86 -2.73 2.98
C THR A 8 -7.66 -1.98 2.43
N LEU A 9 -7.70 -1.62 1.14
CA LEU A 9 -6.67 -0.77 0.52
C LEU A 9 -6.55 0.60 1.23
N ASP A 10 -7.66 1.18 1.67
CA ASP A 10 -7.67 2.48 2.36
C ASP A 10 -7.01 2.38 3.73
N GLU A 11 -7.33 1.35 4.52
CA GLU A 11 -6.70 1.13 5.82
C GLU A 11 -5.19 0.90 5.69
N LEU A 12 -4.78 0.14 4.67
CA LEU A 12 -3.38 -0.14 4.38
C LEU A 12 -2.60 1.12 3.93
N ASN A 13 -3.21 1.98 3.11
CA ASN A 13 -2.63 3.27 2.76
C ASN A 13 -2.60 4.22 3.98
N ALA A 14 -3.61 4.17 4.86
CA ALA A 14 -3.66 4.97 6.08
C ALA A 14 -2.54 4.60 7.07
N THR A 15 -2.15 3.31 7.18
CA THR A 15 -1.02 2.91 8.04
C THR A 15 0.32 3.49 7.61
N SER A 16 0.41 3.95 6.35
CA SER A 16 1.64 4.45 5.76
C SER A 16 1.77 5.98 5.86
N GLN A 17 0.75 6.66 6.37
CA GLN A 17 0.76 8.12 6.59
C GLN A 17 1.84 8.53 7.58
N ASN A 18 2.48 9.67 7.33
CA ASN A 18 3.61 10.19 8.12
C ASN A 18 4.83 9.26 8.19
N THR A 19 5.00 8.37 7.21
CA THR A 19 6.18 7.52 7.05
C THR A 19 6.90 7.82 5.74
N LEU A 20 8.07 7.19 5.54
CA LEU A 20 8.80 7.28 4.28
C LEU A 20 7.98 6.84 3.07
N VAL A 21 7.06 5.88 3.24
CA VAL A 21 6.19 5.36 2.16
C VAL A 21 5.34 6.49 1.58
N ALA A 22 4.64 7.23 2.43
CA ALA A 22 3.85 8.39 2.01
C ALA A 22 4.74 9.53 1.49
N HIS A 23 5.92 9.75 2.09
CA HIS A 23 6.85 10.77 1.64
C HIS A 23 7.37 10.54 0.21
N LEU A 24 7.62 9.28 -0.15
CA LEU A 24 8.02 8.88 -1.51
C LEU A 24 6.83 8.82 -2.49
N GLY A 25 5.60 9.07 -2.02
CA GLY A 25 4.40 8.99 -2.86
C GLY A 25 4.00 7.56 -3.22
N ILE A 26 4.40 6.56 -2.42
CA ILE A 26 4.01 5.16 -2.65
C ILE A 26 2.54 4.99 -2.27
N VAL A 27 1.76 4.41 -3.19
CA VAL A 27 0.33 4.13 -2.98
C VAL A 27 0.05 2.66 -3.30
N TYR A 28 -0.55 1.93 -2.36
CA TYR A 28 -1.05 0.58 -2.64
C TYR A 28 -2.27 0.68 -3.56
N THR A 29 -2.24 -0.02 -4.69
CA THR A 29 -3.28 0.04 -5.74
C THR A 29 -4.05 -1.27 -5.91
N ARG A 30 -3.48 -2.40 -5.45
CA ARG A 30 -4.14 -3.71 -5.53
C ARG A 30 -3.84 -4.57 -4.31
N LEU A 31 -4.88 -5.17 -3.74
CA LEU A 31 -4.78 -6.22 -2.74
C LEU A 31 -5.61 -7.44 -3.19
N GLY A 32 -4.93 -8.51 -3.58
CA GLY A 32 -5.51 -9.77 -4.04
C GLY A 32 -5.47 -10.86 -2.97
N ALA A 33 -5.82 -12.10 -3.32
CA ALA A 33 -5.82 -13.22 -2.37
C ALA A 33 -4.40 -13.65 -1.95
N ASP A 34 -3.41 -13.42 -2.80
CA ASP A 34 -2.02 -13.87 -2.67
C ASP A 34 -0.99 -12.83 -3.15
N VAL A 35 -1.44 -11.65 -3.54
CA VAL A 35 -0.61 -10.57 -4.09
C VAL A 35 -0.99 -9.21 -3.52
N GLN A 36 0.00 -8.34 -3.37
CA GLN A 36 -0.14 -6.93 -3.00
C GLN A 36 0.74 -6.10 -3.94
N GLU A 37 0.19 -5.04 -4.52
CA GLU A 37 0.89 -4.18 -5.46
C GLU A 37 0.78 -2.71 -5.02
N ALA A 38 1.84 -1.95 -5.31
CA ALA A 38 1.91 -0.52 -5.05
C ALA A 38 2.63 0.18 -6.21
N GLU A 39 2.26 1.44 -6.45
CA GLU A 39 2.91 2.30 -7.43
C GLU A 39 3.75 3.35 -6.71
N LEU A 40 4.85 3.76 -7.37
CA LEU A 40 5.78 4.79 -6.91
C LEU A 40 6.04 5.74 -8.08
N PRO A 41 5.85 7.06 -7.92
CA PRO A 41 6.24 8.02 -8.94
C PRO A 41 7.77 8.03 -9.10
N VAL A 42 8.25 7.98 -10.35
CA VAL A 42 9.68 8.09 -10.67
C VAL A 42 9.97 9.55 -11.06
N GLY A 43 10.39 10.36 -10.08
CA GLY A 43 10.89 11.73 -10.28
C GLY A 43 10.08 12.85 -9.60
N ALA A 44 10.71 14.03 -9.61
CA ALA A 44 10.15 15.39 -9.66
C ALA A 44 11.13 16.24 -10.49
#